data_AF-E6LPX8-F1
#
_entry.id   AF-E6LPX8-F1
#
_cell.length_a   1.000
_cell.length_b   1.000
_cell.length_c   1.000
_cell.angle_alpha   90.00
_cell.angle_beta   90.00
_cell.angle_gamma   90.00
#
_symmetry.space_group_name_H-M   'P 1'
#
loop_
_entity.id
_entity.type
_entity.pdbx_description
1 polymer ?
#
loop_
_entity_poly.entity_id
_entity_poly.type
_entity_poly.pdbx_seq_one_letter_code
_entity_poly.pdbx_strand_id
1 'polypeptide(L)'
;MAQISFRVDDEIKKKAERTFDDIGISMSAAINIYLKTVVRENRIPFELSADPFYSDENMSRLRESIRQVRDGEKKLTEHEIIEV
;
A
#
# COMPACT_ATOMS: atom_id res chain seq x y z
N MET A 1 8.70 -17.81 26.08
CA MET A 1 8.24 -16.75 25.16
C MET A 1 9.47 -16.13 24.52
N ALA A 2 9.47 -15.91 23.20
CA ALA A 2 10.55 -15.17 22.54
C ALA A 2 10.23 -13.67 22.53
N GLN A 3 11.23 -12.82 22.68
CA GLN A 3 11.09 -11.36 22.62
C GLN A 3 11.76 -10.84 21.35
N ILE A 4 11.09 -9.96 20.62
CA ILE A 4 11.61 -9.29 19.43
C ILE A 4 11.65 -7.79 19.71
N SER A 5 12.81 -7.17 19.47
CA SER A 5 13.00 -5.72 19.55
C SER A 5 13.54 -5.22 18.23
N PHE A 6 12.91 -4.22 17.65
CA PHE A 6 13.35 -3.58 16.41
C PHE A 6 13.23 -2.06 16.53
N ARG A 7 14.07 -1.34 15.81
CA ARG A 7 13.98 0.12 15.70
C ARG A 7 13.06 0.46 14.54
N VAL A 8 12.22 1.47 14.75
CA VAL A 8 11.30 2.02 13.77
C VAL A 8 11.29 3.53 13.93
N ASP A 9 10.99 4.25 12.86
CA ASP A 9 10.76 5.68 12.92
C ASP A 9 9.58 6.00 13.87
N ASP A 10 9.74 7.04 14.70
CA ASP A 10 8.76 7.40 15.74
C ASP A 10 7.40 7.80 15.15
N GLU A 11 7.39 8.47 13.99
CA GLU A 11 6.15 8.87 13.35
C GLU A 11 5.45 7.67 12.69
N ILE A 12 6.21 6.74 12.11
CA ILE A 12 5.66 5.47 11.62
C ILE A 12 5.03 4.68 12.77
N LYS A 13 5.71 4.58 13.92
CA LYS A 13 5.19 3.89 15.10
C LYS A 13 3.86 4.48 15.56
N LYS A 14 3.79 5.80 15.75
CA LYS A 14 2.55 6.49 16.19
C LYS A 14 1.40 6.29 15.21
N LYS A 15 1.68 6.34 13.90
CA LYS A 15 0.66 6.12 12.87
C LYS A 15 0.16 4.68 12.90
N ALA A 16 1.06 3.70 13.01
CA ALA A 16 0.69 2.29 13.10
C ALA A 16 -0.15 2.00 14.35
N GLU A 17 0.22 2.53 15.51
CA GLU A 17 -0.55 2.36 16.75
C GLU A 17 -1.98 2.89 16.61
N ARG A 18 -2.16 4.11 16.09
CA ARG A 18 -3.49 4.67 15.83
C ARG A 18 -4.32 3.79 14.90
N THR A 19 -3.73 3.35 13.78
CA THR A 19 -4.42 2.49 12.82
C THR A 19 -4.87 1.17 13.45
N PHE A 20 -4.03 0.55 14.28
CA PHE A 20 -4.39 -0.70 14.94
C PHE A 20 -5.45 -0.51 16.03
N ASP A 21 -5.40 0.59 16.77
CA ASP A 21 -6.43 0.96 17.74
C ASP A 21 -7.79 1.19 17.07
N ASP A 22 -7.82 1.88 15.92
CA ASP A 22 -9.04 2.07 15.12
C ASP A 22 -9.63 0.74 14.62
N ILE A 23 -8.78 -0.25 14.31
CA ILE A 23 -9.18 -1.62 13.95
C ILE A 23 -9.61 -2.43 15.19
N GLY A 24 -9.20 -2.02 16.39
CA GLY A 24 -9.48 -2.71 17.66
C GLY A 24 -8.50 -3.82 18.01
N ILE A 25 -7.24 -3.74 17.54
CA ILE A 25 -6.19 -4.72 17.87
C ILE A 25 -4.93 -4.03 18.41
N SER A 26 -4.18 -4.72 19.26
CA SER A 26 -2.89 -4.19 19.74
C SER A 26 -1.79 -4.34 18.69
N MET A 27 -0.76 -3.49 18.78
CA MET A 27 0.48 -3.59 17.99
C MET A 27 1.08 -5.00 18.04
N SER A 28 1.11 -5.62 19.24
CA SER A 28 1.61 -6.99 19.40
C SER A 28 0.73 -8.04 18.71
N ALA A 29 -0.59 -7.86 18.71
CA ALA A 29 -1.50 -8.74 17.96
C ALA A 29 -1.24 -8.63 16.45
N ALA A 30 -1.10 -7.41 15.93
CA ALA A 30 -0.81 -7.16 14.52
C ALA A 30 0.51 -7.82 14.07
N ILE A 31 1.59 -7.64 14.84
CA ILE A 31 2.89 -8.28 14.54
C ILE A 31 2.80 -9.80 14.61
N ASN A 32 2.08 -10.36 15.59
CA ASN A 32 1.87 -11.82 15.66
C ASN A 32 1.06 -12.36 14.48
N ILE A 33 0.05 -11.62 14.02
CA ILE A 33 -0.71 -11.99 12.81
C ILE A 33 0.22 -12.01 11.61
N TYR A 34 1.03 -10.97 11.41
CA TYR A 34 2.00 -10.90 10.32
C TYR A 34 2.95 -12.11 10.32
N LEU A 35 3.58 -12.41 11.46
CA LEU A 35 4.51 -13.54 11.59
C LEU A 35 3.83 -14.89 11.31
N LYS A 36 2.60 -15.09 11.81
CA LYS A 36 1.83 -16.30 11.53
C LYS A 36 1.52 -16.43 10.04
N THR A 37 1.20 -15.34 9.37
CA THR A 37 0.92 -15.35 7.93
C THR A 37 2.19 -15.66 7.12
N VAL A 38 3.34 -15.09 7.50
CA VAL A 38 4.64 -15.43 6.89
C VAL A 38 4.94 -16.92 7.00
N VAL A 39 4.75 -17.51 8.18
CA VAL A 39 4.97 -18.95 8.40
C VAL A 39 3.96 -19.81 7.62
N ARG A 40 2.69 -19.39 7.60
CA ARG A 40 1.63 -20.13 6.90
C ARG A 40 1.82 -20.15 5.39
N GLU A 41 2.31 -19.05 4.81
CA GLU A 41 2.40 -18.87 3.37
C GLU A 41 3.81 -19.02 2.81
N ASN A 42 4.82 -19.19 3.67
CA ASN A 42 6.25 -19.24 3.32
C ASN A 42 6.71 -18.07 2.43
N ARG A 43 6.12 -16.89 2.63
CA ARG A 43 6.42 -15.66 1.87
C ARG A 43 6.09 -14.42 2.71
N ILE A 44 6.51 -13.25 2.24
CA ILE A 44 6.02 -11.98 2.79
C ILE A 44 4.56 -11.79 2.33
N PRO A 45 3.60 -11.58 3.25
CA PRO A 45 2.16 -11.53 2.95
C PRO A 45 1.69 -10.18 2.39
N PHE A 46 2.52 -9.55 1.58
CA PHE A 46 2.20 -8.37 0.79
C PHE A 46 3.18 -8.29 -0.40
N GLU A 47 2.80 -7.56 -1.43
CA GLU A 47 3.66 -7.37 -2.59
C GLU A 47 4.84 -6.45 -2.25
N LEU A 48 6.05 -6.87 -2.64
CA LEU A 48 7.24 -6.05 -2.52
C LEU A 48 7.48 -5.37 -3.86
N SER A 49 7.01 -4.12 -3.97
CA SER A 49 7.23 -3.30 -5.15
C SER A 49 7.91 -1.99 -4.76
N ALA A 50 8.94 -1.62 -5.51
CA ALA A 50 9.55 -0.27 -5.47
C ALA A 50 8.82 0.62 -6.49
N ASP A 51 7.48 0.64 -6.38
CA ASP A 51 6.56 0.83 -7.50
C ASP A 51 6.92 1.97 -8.49
N PRO A 52 7.19 1.66 -9.77
CA PRO A 52 7.30 2.67 -10.81
C PRO A 52 5.93 3.26 -11.22
N PHE A 53 4.80 2.59 -10.99
CA PHE A 53 3.47 3.08 -11.38
C PHE A 53 3.05 4.33 -10.62
N TYR A 54 3.21 4.39 -9.30
CA TYR A 54 3.01 5.61 -8.51
C TYR A 54 4.25 6.52 -8.47
N SER A 55 5.21 6.36 -9.39
CA SER A 55 6.31 7.33 -9.53
C SER A 55 5.78 8.73 -9.79
N ASP A 56 6.54 9.76 -9.37
CA ASP A 56 6.17 11.16 -9.56
C ASP A 56 5.86 11.48 -11.03
N GLU A 57 6.58 10.86 -11.96
CA GLU A 57 6.37 11.01 -13.40
C GLU A 57 5.02 10.45 -13.84
N ASN A 58 4.70 9.21 -13.45
CA ASN A 58 3.43 8.58 -13.81
C ASN A 58 2.24 9.26 -13.13
N MET A 59 2.40 9.69 -11.88
CA MET A 59 1.40 10.49 -11.18
C MET A 59 1.17 11.85 -11.84
N SER A 60 2.22 12.48 -12.37
CA SER A 60 2.10 13.73 -13.11
C SER A 60 1.34 13.54 -14.42
N ARG A 61 1.66 12.50 -15.20
CA ARG A 61 0.92 12.13 -16.42
C ARG A 61 -0.55 11.81 -16.14
N LEU A 62 -0.83 11.11 -15.05
CA LEU A 62 -2.20 10.77 -14.64
C LEU A 62 -2.99 12.04 -14.30
N ARG A 63 -2.42 12.96 -13.51
CA ARG A 63 -3.05 14.24 -13.16
C ARG A 63 -3.32 15.10 -14.40
N GLU A 64 -2.37 15.14 -15.34
CA GLU A 64 -2.54 15.85 -16.60
C GLU A 64 -3.67 15.25 -17.43
N SER A 65 -3.72 13.93 -17.56
CA SER A 65 -4.80 13.23 -18.28
C SER A 65 -6.17 13.52 -17.66
N ILE A 66 -6.28 13.52 -16.33
CA ILE A 66 -7.52 13.87 -15.62
C ILE A 66 -7.92 15.32 -15.92
N ARG A 67 -6.98 16.26 -15.93
CA ARG A 67 -7.22 17.67 -16.26
C ARG A 67 -7.76 17.82 -17.68
N GLN A 68 -7.08 17.20 -18.66
CA GLN A 68 -7.48 17.27 -20.08
C GLN A 68 -8.90 16.73 -20.29
N VAL A 69 -9.28 15.66 -19.58
CA VAL A 69 -10.65 15.13 -19.65
C VAL A 69 -11.66 16.09 -19.03
N ARG A 70 -11.36 16.63 -17.84
CA ARG A 70 -12.23 17.58 -17.15
C ARG A 70 -12.45 18.87 -17.93
N ASP A 71 -11.39 19.39 -18.53
CA ASP A 71 -11.41 20.65 -19.27
C ASP A 71 -11.90 20.46 -20.72
N GLY A 72 -12.26 19.22 -21.10
CA GLY A 72 -12.85 18.88 -22.40
C GLY A 72 -11.85 18.74 -23.54
N GLU A 73 -10.55 18.84 -23.27
CA GLU A 73 -9.46 18.70 -24.23
C GLU A 73 -9.28 17.25 -24.72
N LYS A 74 -9.70 16.27 -23.90
CA LYS A 74 -9.58 14.84 -24.20
C LYS A 74 -10.88 14.10 -23.90
N LYS A 75 -11.35 13.29 -24.85
CA LYS A 75 -12.50 12.40 -24.64
C LYS A 75 -12.01 11.01 -24.22
N LEU A 76 -12.65 10.44 -23.20
CA LEU A 76 -12.44 9.05 -22.84
C LEU A 76 -13.12 8.17 -23.89
N THR A 77 -12.41 7.14 -24.33
CA THR A 77 -12.93 6.12 -25.24
C THR A 77 -12.89 4.78 -24.53
N GLU A 78 -13.94 3.98 -24.70
CA GLU A 78 -13.96 2.61 -24.21
C GLU A 78 -13.00 1.76 -25.03
N HIS A 79 -12.24 0.91 -24.35
CA HIS A 79 -11.38 -0.09 -24.97
C HIS A 79 -11.74 -1.46 -24.38
N GLU A 80 -11.78 -2.48 -25.23
CA GLU A 80 -11.98 -3.85 -24.78
C GLU A 80 -10.80 -4.31 -23.90
N ILE A 81 -11.07 -5.23 -22.97
CA ILE A 81 -10.02 -5.85 -22.15
C ILE A 81 -9.07 -6.59 -23.09
N ILE A 82 -7.80 -6.22 -23.06
CA ILE A 82 -6.76 -6.95 -23.78
C ILE A 82 -6.44 -8.20 -22.97
N GLU A 83 -6.80 -9.38 -23.48
CA GLU A 83 -6.36 -10.64 -22.90
C GLU A 83 -4.84 -10.78 -23.11
N VAL A 84 -4.12 -11.07 -22.04
CA VAL A 84 -2.66 -11.36 -22.02
C VAL A 84 -2.45 -12.80 -21.62
#